data_AF-A0AB72V807-F1
#
_entry.id   AF-A0AB72V807-F1
#
_cell.length_a   1.000
_cell.length_b   1.000
_cell.length_c   1.000
_cell.angle_alpha   90.00
_cell.angle_beta   90.00
_cell.angle_gamma   90.00
#
_symmetry.space_group_name_H-M   'P 1'
#
loop_
_entity.id
_entity.type
_entity.pdbx_description
1 polymer ?
#
loop_
_entity_poly.entity_id
_entity_poly.type
_entity_poly.pdbx_seq_one_letter_code
_entity_poly.pdbx_strand_id
1 'polypeptide(L)'
;MNTTTHQAILIAVEDPVLHPEAMHVAAATGRPVIETTNLMDISRHFHRASAVLIDTSMASQLSPGKRRDRVFLLDSDPGPSDWKTAMKIHAEQAMLLPAQAGELLSALGRDDKQLPVASGHVIGVAGVVGGTGASTFAAALAKRRAESATTVLIDADPSSGGIDLLLGIEDVPGARWPDVGLRRGTVQAADVLKALPSTPDEVVVLSTARSNVLDPFALSESDVSAAIDCFLSADRSVDVVVDLPHARVHPDIAERLSHLVLVIPAEVRAVAAARARYMELQQLHVSITCVLRHRGWSGLDVAEVEEILGADITAEVGSIQRLAKSVEMHGLTGSLPRVLSSACDAVIGEVAA
;
A
#
# COMPACT_ATOMS: atom_id res chain seq x y z
N MET A 1 15.95 -0.74 -22.16
CA MET A 1 14.95 -0.13 -23.06
C MET A 1 13.62 -0.91 -23.01
N ASN A 2 12.98 -1.05 -21.85
CA ASN A 2 11.75 -1.88 -21.72
C ASN A 2 10.65 -1.23 -20.84
N THR A 3 10.84 0.04 -20.47
CA THR A 3 9.95 0.82 -19.59
C THR A 3 8.74 1.44 -20.30
N THR A 4 8.78 1.59 -21.64
CA THR A 4 7.73 2.28 -22.41
C THR A 4 6.44 1.48 -22.58
N THR A 5 6.49 0.15 -22.53
CA THR A 5 5.30 -0.70 -22.73
C THR A 5 4.32 -0.68 -21.55
N HIS A 6 4.79 -0.46 -20.31
CA HIS A 6 3.93 -0.48 -19.12
C HIS A 6 3.01 0.74 -18.99
N GLN A 7 3.32 1.82 -19.72
CA GLN A 7 2.53 3.06 -19.71
C GLN A 7 1.69 3.26 -20.98
N ALA A 8 1.84 2.39 -21.99
CA ALA A 8 1.18 2.58 -23.27
C ALA A 8 -0.29 2.13 -23.26
N ILE A 9 -1.14 2.75 -24.07
CA ILE A 9 -2.49 2.26 -24.37
C ILE A 9 -2.40 1.36 -25.60
N LEU A 10 -2.91 0.14 -25.52
CA LEU A 10 -3.04 -0.75 -26.66
C LEU A 10 -4.36 -0.45 -27.39
N ILE A 11 -4.28 -0.11 -28.68
CA ILE A 11 -5.43 0.04 -29.57
C ILE A 11 -5.42 -1.13 -30.55
N ALA A 12 -6.40 -2.02 -30.36
CA ALA A 12 -6.66 -3.19 -31.19
C ALA A 12 -8.05 -3.06 -31.82
N VAL A 13 -8.17 -2.10 -32.75
CA VAL A 13 -9.43 -1.76 -33.42
C VAL A 13 -9.21 -1.91 -34.92
N GLU A 14 -9.96 -2.81 -35.55
CA GLU A 14 -9.94 -3.02 -37.00
C GLU A 14 -11.03 -2.19 -37.69
N ASP A 15 -12.13 -1.88 -36.99
CA ASP A 15 -13.21 -1.03 -37.51
C ASP A 15 -12.69 0.39 -37.86
N PRO A 16 -12.75 0.80 -39.15
CA PRO A 16 -12.21 2.08 -39.62
C PRO A 16 -12.99 3.31 -39.14
N VAL A 17 -14.21 3.13 -38.61
CA VAL A 17 -15.02 4.21 -38.02
C VAL A 17 -14.67 4.41 -36.55
N LEU A 18 -14.44 3.31 -35.83
CA LEU A 18 -14.08 3.36 -34.41
C LEU A 18 -12.64 3.75 -34.17
N HIS A 19 -11.73 3.35 -35.07
CA HIS A 19 -10.31 3.57 -34.90
C HIS A 19 -9.94 5.05 -34.69
N PRO A 20 -10.40 6.00 -35.52
CA PRO A 20 -10.10 7.43 -35.31
C PRO A 20 -10.59 7.96 -33.96
N GLU A 21 -11.76 7.51 -33.48
CA GLU A 21 -12.33 7.91 -32.19
C GLU A 21 -11.52 7.33 -31.02
N ALA A 22 -11.18 6.04 -31.09
CA ALA A 22 -10.33 5.37 -30.10
C ALA A 22 -8.95 6.03 -30.02
N MET A 23 -8.36 6.37 -31.18
CA MET A 23 -7.08 7.06 -31.27
C MET A 23 -7.17 8.49 -30.72
N HIS A 24 -8.25 9.22 -31.01
CA HIS A 24 -8.47 10.57 -30.50
C HIS A 24 -8.54 10.57 -28.96
N VAL A 25 -9.34 9.67 -28.39
CA VAL A 25 -9.49 9.54 -26.95
C VAL A 25 -8.18 9.10 -26.28
N ALA A 26 -7.47 8.12 -26.84
CA ALA A 26 -6.17 7.69 -26.32
C ALA A 26 -5.10 8.79 -26.40
N ALA A 27 -5.06 9.55 -27.50
CA ALA A 27 -4.13 10.66 -27.66
C ALA A 27 -4.40 11.79 -26.65
N ALA A 28 -5.67 12.04 -26.32
CA ALA A 28 -6.06 13.03 -25.31
C ALA A 28 -5.54 12.71 -23.90
N THR A 29 -5.16 11.45 -23.62
CA THR A 29 -4.53 11.08 -22.34
C THR A 29 -3.03 11.37 -22.29
N GLY A 30 -2.40 11.77 -23.39
CA GLY A 30 -0.94 12.00 -23.48
C GLY A 30 -0.07 10.74 -23.30
N ARG A 31 -0.66 9.54 -23.32
CA ARG A 31 0.06 8.27 -23.13
C ARG A 31 0.61 7.76 -24.46
N PRO A 32 1.75 7.04 -24.47
CA PRO A 32 2.18 6.33 -25.66
C PRO A 32 1.10 5.37 -26.15
N VAL A 33 0.91 5.26 -27.47
CA VAL A 33 -0.06 4.35 -28.07
C VAL A 33 0.68 3.22 -28.77
N ILE A 34 0.23 1.99 -28.56
CA ILE A 34 0.61 0.82 -29.34
C ILE A 34 -0.61 0.43 -30.15
N GLU A 35 -0.53 0.65 -31.45
CA GLU A 35 -1.59 0.30 -32.39
C GLU A 35 -1.23 -0.99 -33.11
N THR A 36 -2.14 -1.97 -33.10
CA THR A 36 -1.94 -3.22 -33.84
C THR A 36 -3.24 -4.00 -34.00
N THR A 37 -3.43 -4.60 -35.17
CA THR A 37 -4.49 -5.58 -35.46
C THR A 37 -3.93 -7.00 -35.57
N ASN A 38 -2.63 -7.20 -35.36
CA ASN A 38 -2.01 -8.52 -35.38
C ASN A 38 -2.24 -9.25 -34.05
N LEU A 39 -2.94 -10.38 -34.08
CA LEU A 39 -3.28 -11.17 -32.88
C LEU A 39 -2.08 -11.58 -32.02
N MET A 40 -0.91 -11.81 -32.61
CA MET A 40 0.32 -12.14 -31.86
C MET A 40 0.83 -10.92 -31.09
N ASP A 41 0.77 -9.73 -31.69
CA ASP A 41 1.17 -8.48 -31.04
C ASP A 41 0.15 -8.03 -29.99
N ILE A 42 -1.14 -8.20 -30.29
CA ILE A 42 -2.22 -7.99 -29.32
C ILE A 42 -1.92 -8.85 -28.09
N SER A 43 -1.75 -10.17 -28.26
CA SER A 43 -1.44 -11.09 -27.16
C SER A 43 -0.17 -10.72 -26.38
N ARG A 44 0.88 -10.27 -27.09
CA ARG A 44 2.16 -9.83 -26.50
C ARG A 44 2.02 -8.57 -25.65
N HIS A 45 1.15 -7.64 -26.03
CA HIS A 45 0.96 -6.36 -25.36
C HIS A 45 -0.20 -6.32 -24.38
N PHE A 46 -1.17 -7.22 -24.50
CA PHE A 46 -2.44 -7.22 -23.77
C PHE A 46 -2.27 -7.07 -22.25
N HIS A 47 -1.32 -7.80 -21.67
CA HIS A 47 -1.06 -7.77 -20.23
C HIS A 47 -0.05 -6.71 -19.78
N ARG A 48 0.67 -6.09 -20.72
CA ARG A 48 1.70 -5.08 -20.42
C ARG A 48 1.19 -3.67 -20.60
N ALA A 49 0.18 -3.45 -21.45
CA ALA A 49 -0.40 -2.13 -21.68
C ALA A 49 -1.12 -1.60 -20.42
N SER A 50 -1.13 -0.28 -20.26
CA SER A 50 -1.86 0.39 -19.18
C SER A 50 -3.38 0.20 -19.34
N ALA A 51 -3.90 0.30 -20.57
CA ALA A 51 -5.28 0.01 -20.93
C ALA A 51 -5.35 -0.66 -22.30
N VAL A 52 -6.43 -1.40 -22.56
CA VAL A 52 -6.70 -2.03 -23.85
C VAL A 52 -8.02 -1.50 -24.40
N LEU A 53 -7.95 -0.86 -25.56
CA LEU A 53 -9.10 -0.48 -26.37
C LEU A 53 -9.22 -1.49 -27.50
N ILE A 54 -10.32 -2.23 -27.54
CA ILE A 54 -10.50 -3.33 -28.48
C ILE A 54 -11.91 -3.31 -29.06
N ASP A 55 -12.05 -3.52 -30.35
CA ASP A 55 -13.37 -3.63 -30.98
C ASP A 55 -13.88 -5.09 -30.98
N THR A 56 -15.15 -5.27 -31.31
CA THR A 56 -15.78 -6.59 -31.35
C THR A 56 -15.10 -7.54 -32.35
N SER A 57 -14.59 -7.02 -33.47
CA SER A 57 -13.92 -7.82 -34.51
C SER A 57 -12.64 -8.48 -33.97
N MET A 58 -11.79 -7.74 -33.26
CA MET A 58 -10.57 -8.24 -32.65
C MET A 58 -10.87 -9.06 -31.39
N ALA A 59 -11.79 -8.62 -30.55
CA ALA A 59 -12.15 -9.31 -29.31
C ALA A 59 -12.72 -10.71 -29.55
N SER A 60 -13.49 -10.89 -30.63
CA SER A 60 -14.06 -12.20 -31.00
C SER A 60 -12.99 -13.26 -31.31
N GLN A 61 -11.81 -12.83 -31.79
CA GLN A 61 -10.70 -13.69 -32.20
C GLN A 61 -9.77 -14.07 -31.04
N LEU A 62 -9.87 -13.38 -29.89
CA LEU A 62 -9.08 -13.71 -28.71
C LEU A 62 -9.57 -14.99 -28.04
N SER A 63 -8.62 -15.78 -27.55
CA SER A 63 -8.90 -16.90 -26.64
C SER A 63 -9.14 -16.35 -25.24
N PRO A 64 -10.01 -16.98 -24.43
CA PRO A 64 -10.17 -16.61 -23.02
C PRO A 64 -8.81 -16.64 -22.31
N GLY A 65 -8.33 -15.48 -21.90
CA GLY A 65 -7.04 -15.29 -21.24
C GLY A 65 -7.20 -15.07 -19.73
N LYS A 66 -6.09 -14.80 -19.04
CA LYS A 66 -6.14 -14.34 -17.65
C LYS A 66 -6.89 -12.99 -17.58
N ARG A 67 -7.77 -12.85 -16.58
CA ARG A 67 -8.51 -11.60 -16.32
C ARG A 67 -7.54 -10.44 -16.02
N ARG A 68 -7.81 -9.26 -16.57
CA ARG A 68 -7.17 -7.98 -16.22
C ARG A 68 -8.20 -6.86 -16.21
N ASP A 69 -7.92 -5.81 -15.46
CA ASP A 69 -8.73 -4.60 -15.43
C ASP A 69 -8.40 -3.68 -16.62
N ARG A 70 -9.19 -2.63 -16.85
CA ARG A 70 -8.95 -1.62 -17.91
C ARG A 70 -8.92 -2.18 -19.33
N VAL A 71 -9.84 -3.10 -19.61
CA VAL A 71 -10.16 -3.59 -20.96
C VAL A 71 -11.50 -2.99 -21.35
N PHE A 72 -11.53 -2.24 -22.44
CA PHE A 72 -12.72 -1.53 -22.92
C PHE A 72 -13.09 -2.09 -24.30
N LEU A 73 -14.29 -2.67 -24.39
CA LEU A 73 -14.87 -3.07 -25.67
C LEU A 73 -15.47 -1.84 -26.34
N LEU A 74 -15.11 -1.58 -27.59
CA LEU A 74 -15.59 -0.45 -28.38
C LEU A 74 -16.55 -0.94 -29.47
N ASP A 75 -17.72 -0.33 -29.53
CA ASP A 75 -18.72 -0.55 -30.57
C ASP A 75 -19.19 0.81 -31.13
N SER A 76 -19.71 0.80 -32.36
CA SER A 76 -20.18 2.03 -33.04
C SER A 76 -21.55 2.48 -32.52
N ASP A 77 -21.72 3.80 -32.34
CA ASP A 77 -23.01 4.44 -32.14
C ASP A 77 -23.73 4.65 -33.48
N PRO A 78 -25.05 4.40 -33.59
CA PRO A 78 -25.95 3.86 -32.58
C PRO A 78 -25.80 2.35 -32.37
N GLY A 79 -25.77 1.93 -31.10
CA GLY A 79 -25.56 0.55 -30.66
C GLY A 79 -26.64 -0.46 -31.10
N PRO A 80 -26.63 -1.68 -30.52
CA PRO A 80 -26.15 -2.02 -29.19
C PRO A 80 -24.70 -2.49 -29.11
N SER A 81 -24.11 -2.41 -27.92
CA SER A 81 -22.81 -3.00 -27.62
C SER A 81 -22.87 -4.53 -27.52
N ASP A 82 -21.83 -5.24 -27.97
CA ASP A 82 -21.76 -6.70 -27.90
C ASP A 82 -21.34 -7.19 -26.49
N TRP A 83 -22.32 -7.24 -25.59
CA TRP A 83 -22.13 -7.66 -24.21
C TRP A 83 -21.58 -9.10 -24.08
N LYS A 84 -21.84 -9.98 -25.05
CA LYS A 84 -21.33 -11.36 -25.00
C LYS A 84 -19.83 -11.37 -25.22
N THR A 85 -19.38 -10.61 -26.22
CA THR A 85 -17.95 -10.43 -26.50
C THR A 85 -17.27 -9.73 -25.34
N ALA A 86 -17.88 -8.69 -24.76
CA ALA A 86 -17.39 -8.02 -23.56
C ALA A 86 -17.16 -8.99 -22.40
N MET A 87 -18.13 -9.86 -22.10
CA MET A 87 -18.00 -10.88 -21.06
C MET A 87 -16.90 -11.90 -21.36
N LYS A 88 -16.77 -12.34 -22.62
CA LYS A 88 -15.75 -13.33 -23.05
C LYS A 88 -14.33 -12.82 -22.79
N ILE A 89 -14.08 -11.54 -23.01
CA ILE A 89 -12.76 -10.92 -22.81
C ILE A 89 -12.59 -10.29 -21.42
N HIS A 90 -13.60 -10.41 -20.56
CA HIS A 90 -13.66 -9.73 -19.27
C HIS A 90 -13.47 -8.21 -19.38
N ALA A 91 -14.07 -7.58 -20.39
CA ALA A 91 -14.08 -6.14 -20.53
C ALA A 91 -14.70 -5.51 -19.28
N GLU A 92 -14.04 -4.49 -18.74
CA GLU A 92 -14.52 -3.70 -17.61
C GLU A 92 -15.81 -2.98 -18.01
N GLN A 93 -15.83 -2.40 -19.22
CA GLN A 93 -16.98 -1.71 -19.80
C GLN A 93 -17.02 -1.95 -21.32
N ALA A 94 -18.24 -1.97 -21.86
CA ALA A 94 -18.47 -1.85 -23.30
C ALA A 94 -19.00 -0.43 -23.58
N MET A 95 -18.44 0.25 -24.56
CA MET A 95 -18.69 1.67 -24.83
C MET A 95 -19.01 1.92 -26.29
N LEU A 96 -19.94 2.83 -26.52
CA LEU A 96 -20.38 3.28 -27.84
C LEU A 96 -19.67 4.57 -28.22
N LEU A 97 -18.91 4.57 -29.32
CA LEU A 97 -18.25 5.77 -29.84
C LEU A 97 -19.01 6.33 -31.07
N PRO A 98 -19.12 7.66 -31.21
CA PRO A 98 -18.49 8.71 -30.38
C PRO A 98 -19.29 9.10 -29.12
N ALA A 99 -20.51 8.60 -28.92
CA ALA A 99 -21.42 9.06 -27.86
C ALA A 99 -20.82 9.02 -26.44
N GLN A 100 -19.98 8.02 -26.14
CA GLN A 100 -19.34 7.81 -24.84
C GLN A 100 -17.84 8.13 -24.84
N ALA A 101 -17.33 8.89 -25.81
CA ALA A 101 -15.91 9.27 -25.87
C ALA A 101 -15.42 9.99 -24.60
N GLY A 102 -16.25 10.84 -24.01
CA GLY A 102 -15.93 11.53 -22.74
C GLY A 102 -15.92 10.60 -21.52
N GLU A 103 -16.77 9.58 -21.51
CA GLU A 103 -16.76 8.54 -20.47
C GLU A 103 -15.52 7.65 -20.59
N LEU A 104 -15.14 7.29 -21.83
CA LEU A 104 -13.91 6.56 -22.10
C LEU A 104 -12.68 7.35 -21.67
N LEU A 105 -12.61 8.64 -22.03
CA LEU A 105 -11.53 9.53 -21.61
C LEU A 105 -11.45 9.62 -20.08
N SER A 106 -12.59 9.77 -19.41
CA SER A 106 -12.66 9.79 -17.95
C SER A 106 -12.18 8.46 -17.34
N ALA A 107 -12.58 7.32 -17.91
CA ALA A 107 -12.15 5.99 -17.45
C ALA A 107 -10.64 5.77 -17.68
N LEU A 108 -10.10 6.25 -18.79
CA LEU A 108 -8.66 6.20 -19.07
C LEU A 108 -7.87 7.14 -18.14
N GLY A 109 -8.44 8.30 -17.80
CA GLY A 109 -7.87 9.31 -16.91
C GLY A 109 -8.04 9.05 -15.41
N ARG A 110 -8.85 8.06 -14.99
CA ARG A 110 -8.91 7.62 -13.58
C ARG A 110 -7.51 7.27 -13.04
N ASP A 111 -6.62 6.81 -13.92
CA ASP A 111 -5.21 6.51 -13.62
C ASP A 111 -4.22 7.68 -13.78
N ASP A 112 -4.65 8.93 -14.04
CA ASP A 112 -3.75 10.08 -13.80
C ASP A 112 -3.61 10.38 -12.29
N LYS A 113 -4.51 9.82 -11.48
CA LYS A 113 -4.30 9.65 -10.02
C LYS A 113 -3.49 8.41 -9.66
N GLN A 114 -3.04 7.64 -10.66
CA GLN A 114 -2.38 6.34 -10.51
C GLN A 114 -1.29 6.15 -11.58
N LEU A 115 -0.40 7.13 -11.68
CA LEU A 115 1.00 6.89 -12.05
C LEU A 115 1.80 7.31 -10.82
N PRO A 116 2.47 6.38 -10.11
CA PRO A 116 3.28 6.78 -8.96
C PRO A 116 4.45 7.63 -9.46
N VAL A 117 4.31 8.94 -9.32
CA VAL A 117 5.43 9.87 -9.30
C VAL A 117 6.17 9.56 -8.00
N ALA A 118 7.06 8.57 -8.04
CA ALA A 118 7.75 8.02 -6.87
C ALA A 118 6.78 7.72 -5.70
N SER A 119 5.99 6.66 -5.79
CA SER A 119 5.21 6.23 -4.62
C SER A 119 6.18 5.83 -3.52
N GLY A 120 6.08 6.47 -2.36
CA GLY A 120 6.78 5.99 -1.17
C GLY A 120 6.26 4.61 -0.76
N HIS A 121 6.97 3.98 0.15
CA HIS A 121 6.69 2.63 0.59
C HIS A 121 5.65 2.67 1.71
N VAL A 122 4.60 1.86 1.59
CA VAL A 122 3.69 1.60 2.71
C VAL A 122 4.13 0.33 3.41
N ILE A 123 4.57 0.45 4.66
CA ILE A 123 5.12 -0.64 5.44
C ILE A 123 4.23 -0.86 6.66
N GLY A 124 3.48 -1.95 6.68
CA GLY A 124 2.74 -2.36 7.86
C GLY A 124 3.67 -3.04 8.87
N VAL A 125 3.48 -2.79 10.16
CA VAL A 125 4.21 -3.48 11.23
C VAL A 125 3.21 -4.07 12.19
N ALA A 126 3.27 -5.39 12.40
CA ALA A 126 2.34 -6.11 13.27
C ALA A 126 3.09 -7.04 14.22
N GLY A 127 2.61 -7.12 15.46
CA GLY A 127 3.03 -8.15 16.41
C GLY A 127 2.18 -9.41 16.26
N VAL A 128 2.80 -10.59 16.35
CA VAL A 128 2.06 -11.87 16.40
C VAL A 128 1.24 -12.01 17.67
N VAL A 129 1.72 -11.43 18.77
CA VAL A 129 1.06 -11.42 20.07
C VAL A 129 1.10 -10.00 20.66
N GLY A 130 0.44 -9.78 21.80
CA GLY A 130 0.57 -8.52 22.54
C GLY A 130 1.97 -8.33 23.13
N GLY A 131 2.46 -7.09 23.16
CA GLY A 131 3.70 -6.73 23.85
C GLY A 131 5.00 -7.23 23.20
N THR A 132 5.00 -7.57 21.90
CA THR A 132 6.21 -7.99 21.16
C THR A 132 7.21 -6.85 20.97
N GLY A 133 6.76 -5.61 21.07
CA GLY A 133 7.50 -4.41 20.69
C GLY A 133 7.24 -3.99 19.24
N ALA A 134 6.15 -4.44 18.61
CA ALA A 134 5.75 -4.02 17.25
C ALA A 134 5.68 -2.50 17.10
N SER A 135 4.94 -1.80 17.97
CA SER A 135 4.87 -0.33 17.96
C SER A 135 6.23 0.34 18.14
N THR A 136 7.08 -0.19 19.02
CA THR A 136 8.47 0.30 19.18
C THR A 136 9.30 0.09 17.90
N PHE A 137 9.12 -1.04 17.23
CA PHE A 137 9.79 -1.32 15.96
C PHE A 137 9.24 -0.42 14.84
N ALA A 138 7.93 -0.18 14.78
CA ALA A 138 7.29 0.73 13.83
C ALA A 138 7.82 2.16 13.98
N ALA A 139 7.88 2.67 15.22
CA ALA A 139 8.45 3.97 15.53
C ALA A 139 9.94 4.07 15.14
N ALA A 140 10.72 3.03 15.44
CA ALA A 140 12.14 2.98 15.05
C ALA A 140 12.32 2.92 13.52
N LEU A 141 11.51 2.13 12.83
CA LEU A 141 11.52 2.01 11.37
C LEU A 141 11.16 3.34 10.71
N ALA A 142 10.10 4.01 11.17
CA ALA A 142 9.72 5.32 10.69
C ALA A 142 10.84 6.34 10.87
N LYS A 143 11.48 6.35 12.05
CA LYS A 143 12.64 7.19 12.32
C LYS A 143 13.82 6.90 11.38
N ARG A 144 14.11 5.64 11.07
CA ARG A 144 15.17 5.27 10.12
C ARG A 144 14.82 5.67 8.68
N ARG A 145 13.56 5.55 8.25
CA ARG A 145 13.11 6.01 6.93
C ARG A 145 13.19 7.54 6.80
N ALA A 146 12.86 8.27 7.86
CA ALA A 146 12.88 9.73 7.90
C ALA A 146 14.26 10.34 7.60
N GLU A 147 15.34 9.58 7.79
CA GLU A 147 16.70 10.02 7.44
C GLU A 147 16.91 10.18 5.93
N SER A 148 16.08 9.55 5.09
CA SER A 148 16.22 9.60 3.61
C SER A 148 14.93 9.93 2.85
N ALA A 149 13.77 9.92 3.50
CA ALA A 149 12.49 10.20 2.87
C ALA A 149 11.50 10.89 3.81
N THR A 150 10.58 11.69 3.26
CA THR A 150 9.43 12.16 4.03
C THR A 150 8.63 10.95 4.52
N THR A 151 8.47 10.83 5.84
CA THR A 151 7.91 9.63 6.46
C THR A 151 6.76 9.97 7.41
N VAL A 152 5.66 9.23 7.28
CA VAL A 152 4.51 9.29 8.18
C VAL A 152 4.42 7.99 8.99
N LEU A 153 4.23 8.11 10.29
CA LEU A 153 3.87 7.00 11.17
C LEU A 153 2.38 7.08 11.53
N ILE A 154 1.62 6.05 11.18
CA ILE A 154 0.20 5.91 11.46
C ILE A 154 0.00 4.91 12.59
N ASP A 155 -0.66 5.33 13.67
CA ASP A 155 -1.19 4.45 14.71
C ASP A 155 -2.54 3.90 14.24
N ALA A 156 -2.58 2.63 13.79
CA ALA A 156 -3.79 2.02 13.26
C ALA A 156 -4.52 1.12 14.27
N ASP A 157 -4.10 1.09 15.55
CA ASP A 157 -4.76 0.28 16.58
C ASP A 157 -5.85 1.10 17.30
N PRO A 158 -7.15 0.74 17.16
CA PRO A 158 -8.23 1.44 17.85
C PRO A 158 -8.15 1.37 19.38
N SER A 159 -7.36 0.44 19.92
CA SER A 159 -7.11 0.26 21.35
C SER A 159 -5.79 0.87 21.82
N SER A 160 -5.07 1.58 20.95
CA SER A 160 -3.82 2.25 21.29
C SER A 160 -4.00 3.33 22.35
N GLY A 161 -2.98 3.49 23.19
CA GLY A 161 -2.86 4.64 24.10
C GLY A 161 -2.32 5.91 23.43
N GLY A 162 -1.88 5.81 22.18
CA GLY A 162 -1.25 6.87 21.39
C GLY A 162 0.23 6.59 21.15
N ILE A 163 0.60 6.36 19.89
CA ILE A 163 2.01 6.18 19.48
C ILE A 163 2.85 7.46 19.68
N ASP A 164 2.21 8.62 19.82
CA ASP A 164 2.87 9.88 20.14
C ASP A 164 3.47 9.89 21.57
N LEU A 165 2.91 9.14 22.53
CA LEU A 165 3.54 8.90 23.83
C LEU A 165 4.84 8.09 23.71
N LEU A 166 4.81 7.03 22.88
CA LEU A 166 6.00 6.22 22.61
C LEU A 166 7.12 7.08 22.00
N LEU A 167 6.76 8.08 21.20
CA LEU A 167 7.71 9.01 20.59
C LEU A 167 8.10 10.20 21.50
N GLY A 168 7.40 10.43 22.62
CA GLY A 168 7.66 11.54 23.53
C GLY A 168 7.26 12.90 22.96
N ILE A 169 6.25 12.92 22.08
CA ILE A 169 5.75 14.12 21.40
C ILE A 169 4.28 14.39 21.70
N GLU A 170 3.77 13.82 22.79
CA GLU A 170 2.37 13.90 23.19
C GLU A 170 1.88 15.33 23.48
N ASP A 171 2.79 16.25 23.80
CA ASP A 171 2.53 17.68 24.04
C ASP A 171 2.76 18.53 22.78
N VAL A 172 3.25 17.94 21.68
CA VAL A 172 3.44 18.65 20.40
C VAL A 172 2.07 18.93 19.78
N PRO A 173 1.72 20.21 19.54
CA PRO A 173 0.46 20.58 18.91
C PRO A 173 0.32 19.98 17.51
N GLY A 174 -0.91 19.57 17.16
CA GLY A 174 -1.23 19.06 15.83
C GLY A 174 -2.50 18.21 15.87
N ALA A 175 -3.09 18.00 14.71
CA ALA A 175 -4.27 17.15 14.54
C ALA A 175 -3.96 15.70 14.94
N ARG A 176 -4.95 15.01 15.50
CA ARG A 176 -4.96 13.56 15.76
C ARG A 176 -6.17 12.94 15.06
N TRP A 177 -6.30 11.61 15.08
CA TRP A 177 -7.38 10.90 14.37
C TRP A 177 -8.78 11.58 14.37
N PRO A 178 -9.32 12.06 15.51
CA PRO A 178 -10.64 12.71 15.53
C PRO A 178 -10.70 14.04 14.79
N ASP A 179 -9.57 14.72 14.64
CA ASP A 179 -9.45 16.03 13.99
C ASP A 179 -9.21 15.88 12.47
N VAL A 180 -8.70 14.73 12.03
CA VAL A 180 -8.37 14.50 10.61
C VAL A 180 -9.62 14.04 9.85
N GLY A 181 -10.34 15.00 9.27
CA GLY A 181 -11.53 14.77 8.44
C GLY A 181 -11.24 14.16 7.05
N LEU A 182 -10.63 12.98 6.98
CA LEU A 182 -10.30 12.30 5.70
C LEU A 182 -11.51 11.74 4.96
N ARG A 183 -12.68 11.73 5.62
CA ARG A 183 -13.95 11.30 5.03
C ARG A 183 -14.49 12.41 4.13
N ARG A 184 -14.16 12.32 2.82
CA ARG A 184 -14.68 13.06 1.64
C ARG A 184 -13.61 13.92 0.92
N GLY A 185 -12.74 13.25 0.16
CA GLY A 185 -12.29 13.63 -1.20
C GLY A 185 -11.76 15.04 -1.51
N THR A 186 -11.51 15.88 -0.50
CA THR A 186 -11.14 17.30 -0.70
C THR A 186 -9.89 17.72 0.07
N VAL A 187 -9.35 16.87 0.94
CA VAL A 187 -8.17 17.20 1.74
C VAL A 187 -6.90 16.79 0.99
N GLN A 188 -6.03 17.76 0.74
CA GLN A 188 -4.74 17.52 0.09
C GLN A 188 -3.75 16.92 1.08
N ALA A 189 -2.96 15.94 0.64
CA ALA A 189 -1.96 15.28 1.47
C ALA A 189 -1.00 16.29 2.15
N ALA A 190 -0.58 17.32 1.42
CA ALA A 190 0.31 18.36 1.91
C ALA A 190 -0.30 19.17 3.08
N ASP A 191 -1.61 19.35 3.11
CA ASP A 191 -2.30 20.05 4.19
C ASP A 191 -2.44 19.14 5.42
N VAL A 192 -2.72 17.85 5.21
CA VAL A 192 -2.72 16.86 6.30
C VAL A 192 -1.34 16.78 6.94
N LEU A 193 -0.28 16.61 6.15
CA LEU A 193 1.10 16.52 6.65
C LEU A 193 1.48 17.73 7.52
N LYS A 194 1.07 18.95 7.14
CA LYS A 194 1.34 20.18 7.91
C LYS A 194 0.50 20.30 9.18
N ALA A 195 -0.68 19.68 9.21
CA ALA A 195 -1.58 19.73 10.35
C ALA A 195 -1.17 18.74 11.45
N LEU A 196 -0.46 17.66 11.10
CA LEU A 196 -0.04 16.62 12.04
C LEU A 196 1.20 17.03 12.85
N PRO A 197 1.35 16.52 14.10
CA PRO A 197 2.58 16.67 14.86
C PRO A 197 3.75 15.98 14.15
N SER A 198 4.96 16.47 14.39
CA SER A 198 6.20 15.85 13.89
C SER A 198 7.23 15.71 15.01
N THR A 199 8.03 14.65 14.95
CA THR A 199 9.17 14.47 15.86
C THR A 199 10.33 15.41 15.49
N PRO A 200 11.32 15.62 16.38
CA PRO A 200 12.55 16.32 16.04
C PRO A 200 13.36 15.68 14.90
N ASP A 201 13.09 14.40 14.59
CA ASP A 201 13.70 13.66 13.48
C ASP A 201 12.81 13.66 12.23
N GLU A 202 11.87 14.60 12.12
CA GLU A 202 10.99 14.83 10.96
C GLU A 202 10.05 13.66 10.62
N VAL A 203 9.72 12.80 11.60
CA VAL A 203 8.65 11.81 11.45
C VAL A 203 7.32 12.49 11.72
N VAL A 204 6.44 12.55 10.72
CA VAL A 204 5.07 13.04 10.87
C VAL A 204 4.20 11.95 11.49
N VAL A 205 3.33 12.26 12.45
CA VAL A 205 2.63 11.23 13.24
C VAL A 205 1.13 11.43 13.22
N LEU A 206 0.40 10.39 12.80
CA LEU A 206 -1.06 10.29 12.96
C LEU A 206 -1.37 9.32 14.11
N SER A 207 -1.58 9.88 15.30
CA SER A 207 -1.86 9.13 16.54
C SER A 207 -3.32 9.26 16.96
N THR A 208 -3.77 8.38 17.85
CA THR A 208 -5.05 8.54 18.55
C THR A 208 -5.05 9.80 19.41
N ALA A 209 -6.23 10.40 19.60
CA ALA A 209 -6.38 11.48 20.55
C ALA A 209 -6.80 10.92 21.91
N ARG A 210 -6.29 11.53 22.97
CA ARG A 210 -6.84 11.34 24.32
C ARG A 210 -8.11 12.18 24.42
N SER A 211 -9.26 11.59 24.10
CA SER A 211 -10.54 12.33 24.09
C SER A 211 -10.93 12.72 25.52
N ASN A 212 -11.18 14.01 25.75
CA ASN A 212 -11.80 14.52 26.98
C ASN A 212 -13.34 14.63 26.85
N VAL A 213 -13.94 14.03 25.82
CA VAL A 213 -15.32 14.30 25.37
C VAL A 213 -16.18 13.05 25.51
N LEU A 214 -17.48 13.25 25.79
CA LEU A 214 -18.50 12.21 25.99
C LEU A 214 -18.81 11.36 24.73
N ASP A 215 -18.29 11.73 23.56
CA ASP A 215 -18.44 10.99 22.30
C ASP A 215 -17.06 10.50 21.82
N PRO A 216 -16.68 9.25 22.11
CA PRO A 216 -15.37 8.72 21.74
C PRO A 216 -15.30 8.44 20.23
N PHE A 217 -14.29 9.02 19.58
CA PHE A 217 -13.94 8.66 18.21
C PHE A 217 -13.59 7.17 18.13
N ALA A 218 -14.21 6.44 17.21
CA ALA A 218 -13.92 5.05 16.91
C ALA A 218 -13.19 4.96 15.57
N LEU A 219 -11.91 4.59 15.62
CA LEU A 219 -11.10 4.37 14.42
C LEU A 219 -11.60 3.12 13.68
N SER A 220 -11.97 3.28 12.40
CA SER A 220 -12.30 2.15 11.53
C SER A 220 -11.21 1.87 10.49
N GLU A 221 -11.21 0.66 9.92
CA GLU A 221 -10.25 0.24 8.90
C GLU A 221 -10.33 1.11 7.63
N SER A 222 -11.52 1.64 7.33
CA SER A 222 -11.74 2.61 6.26
C SER A 222 -11.07 3.97 6.51
N ASP A 223 -10.93 4.38 7.77
CA ASP A 223 -10.20 5.62 8.12
C ASP A 223 -8.70 5.45 7.91
N VAL A 224 -8.17 4.29 8.33
CA VAL A 224 -6.77 3.91 8.09
C VAL A 224 -6.47 3.84 6.60
N SER A 225 -7.34 3.17 5.84
CA SER A 225 -7.23 3.06 4.37
C SER A 225 -7.25 4.44 3.71
N ALA A 226 -8.17 5.33 4.12
CA ALA A 226 -8.26 6.68 3.60
C ALA A 226 -7.03 7.55 3.94
N ALA A 227 -6.42 7.34 5.12
CA ALA A 227 -5.18 8.01 5.50
C ALA A 227 -4.00 7.58 4.63
N ILE A 228 -3.85 6.27 4.43
CA ILE A 228 -2.80 5.73 3.54
C ILE A 228 -2.99 6.27 2.12
N ASP A 229 -4.20 6.22 1.56
CA ASP A 229 -4.51 6.75 0.23
C ASP A 229 -4.23 8.26 0.12
N CYS A 230 -4.56 9.01 1.18
CA CYS A 230 -4.27 10.44 1.25
C CYS A 230 -2.76 10.69 1.13
N PHE A 231 -1.92 10.04 1.94
CA PHE A 231 -0.46 10.25 1.89
C PHE A 231 0.17 9.74 0.60
N LEU A 232 -0.34 8.64 0.05
CA LEU A 232 0.09 8.12 -1.26
C LEU A 232 -0.27 9.05 -2.42
N SER A 233 -1.30 9.89 -2.26
CA SER A 233 -1.69 10.88 -3.26
C SER A 233 -0.86 12.18 -3.23
N ALA A 234 0.15 12.27 -2.36
CA ALA A 234 1.02 13.43 -2.27
C ALA A 234 1.84 13.65 -3.56
N ASP A 235 2.07 14.91 -3.93
CA ASP A 235 2.89 15.29 -5.10
C ASP A 235 4.36 14.81 -5.01
N ARG A 236 4.80 14.44 -3.80
CA ARG A 236 6.14 13.93 -3.51
C ARG A 236 6.03 12.56 -2.86
N SER A 237 7.05 11.73 -3.04
CA SER A 237 7.17 10.44 -2.35
C SER A 237 7.07 10.61 -0.84
N VAL A 238 6.09 9.94 -0.24
CA VAL A 238 5.92 9.83 1.22
C VAL A 238 5.93 8.36 1.59
N ASP A 239 6.88 7.97 2.43
CA ASP A 239 6.86 6.65 3.06
C ASP A 239 5.84 6.64 4.20
N VAL A 240 5.06 5.57 4.31
CA VAL A 240 4.03 5.42 5.33
C VAL A 240 4.32 4.15 6.12
N VAL A 241 4.68 4.30 7.40
CA VAL A 241 4.77 3.18 8.33
C VAL A 241 3.46 3.09 9.10
N VAL A 242 2.83 1.93 9.09
CA VAL A 242 1.54 1.70 9.75
C VAL A 242 1.74 0.74 10.92
N ASP A 243 1.59 1.22 12.16
CA ASP A 243 1.55 0.36 13.35
C ASP A 243 0.18 -0.31 13.43
N LEU A 244 0.13 -1.58 13.06
CA LEU A 244 -1.11 -2.34 12.91
C LEU A 244 -1.51 -3.00 14.25
N PRO A 245 -2.82 -3.14 14.51
CA PRO A 245 -3.30 -3.87 15.67
C PRO A 245 -2.77 -5.31 15.65
N HIS A 246 -2.46 -5.83 16.84
CA HIS A 246 -1.87 -7.16 16.99
C HIS A 246 -2.71 -8.25 16.28
N ALA A 247 -2.01 -9.12 15.55
CA ALA A 247 -2.58 -10.32 14.91
C ALA A 247 -3.77 -10.10 13.94
N ARG A 248 -4.07 -8.86 13.52
CA ARG A 248 -5.13 -8.56 12.54
C ARG A 248 -4.64 -7.54 11.50
N VAL A 249 -4.57 -7.99 10.26
CA VAL A 249 -4.37 -7.12 9.10
C VAL A 249 -5.62 -7.22 8.26
N HIS A 250 -6.36 -6.12 8.15
CA HIS A 250 -7.57 -6.08 7.33
C HIS A 250 -7.19 -6.16 5.83
N PRO A 251 -7.90 -6.93 4.99
CA PRO A 251 -7.58 -7.05 3.56
C PRO A 251 -7.43 -5.70 2.85
N ASP A 252 -8.37 -4.77 3.05
CA ASP A 252 -8.30 -3.43 2.43
C ASP A 252 -7.02 -2.66 2.81
N ILE A 253 -6.52 -2.82 4.04
CA ILE A 253 -5.26 -2.20 4.45
C ILE A 253 -4.09 -2.95 3.80
N ALA A 254 -4.13 -4.29 3.79
CA ALA A 254 -3.10 -5.13 3.20
C ALA A 254 -2.86 -4.85 1.72
N GLU A 255 -3.92 -4.59 0.95
CA GLU A 255 -3.84 -4.24 -0.48
C GLU A 255 -3.05 -2.96 -0.75
N ARG A 256 -2.89 -2.10 0.26
CA ARG A 256 -2.11 -0.85 0.17
C ARG A 256 -0.66 -1.02 0.65
N LEU A 257 -0.35 -2.12 1.33
CA LEU A 257 0.99 -2.37 1.86
C LEU A 257 1.92 -2.84 0.75
N SER A 258 3.08 -2.20 0.64
CA SER A 258 4.20 -2.74 -0.14
C SER A 258 4.86 -3.90 0.60
N HIS A 259 4.94 -3.81 1.93
CA HIS A 259 5.56 -4.81 2.80
C HIS A 259 4.84 -4.89 4.15
N LEU A 260 4.85 -6.07 4.76
CA LEU A 260 4.37 -6.33 6.10
C LEU A 260 5.49 -6.90 6.97
N VAL A 261 5.84 -6.19 8.03
CA VAL A 261 6.80 -6.64 9.03
C VAL A 261 6.05 -7.37 10.13
N LEU A 262 6.41 -8.64 10.36
CA LEU A 262 5.86 -9.46 11.43
C LEU A 262 6.89 -9.60 12.57
N VAL A 263 6.59 -9.02 13.73
CA VAL A 263 7.45 -9.09 14.92
C VAL A 263 7.06 -10.29 15.78
N ILE A 264 7.99 -11.24 15.92
CA ILE A 264 7.77 -12.57 16.49
C ILE A 264 8.66 -12.73 17.73
N PRO A 265 8.13 -12.94 18.94
CA PRO A 265 8.94 -13.36 20.08
C PRO A 265 9.51 -14.77 19.85
N ALA A 266 10.78 -14.97 20.19
CA ALA A 266 11.43 -16.28 20.23
C ALA A 266 10.94 -17.12 21.43
N GLU A 267 9.63 -17.41 21.45
CA GLU A 267 8.92 -18.14 22.49
C GLU A 267 7.99 -19.17 21.83
N VAL A 268 7.98 -20.42 22.33
CA VAL A 268 7.26 -21.55 21.71
C VAL A 268 5.81 -21.22 21.34
N ARG A 269 5.05 -20.61 22.26
CA ARG A 269 3.64 -20.26 22.02
C ARG A 269 3.49 -19.15 20.98
N ALA A 270 4.40 -18.19 20.96
CA ALA A 270 4.36 -17.08 20.04
C ALA A 270 4.74 -17.53 18.62
N VAL A 271 5.74 -18.40 18.49
CA VAL A 271 6.16 -18.98 17.20
C VAL A 271 5.08 -19.90 16.63
N ALA A 272 4.43 -20.71 17.46
CA ALA A 272 3.28 -21.52 17.02
C ALA A 272 2.12 -20.63 16.51
N ALA A 273 1.84 -19.52 17.19
CA ALA A 273 0.86 -18.54 16.72
C ALA A 273 1.33 -17.85 15.43
N ALA A 274 2.63 -17.55 15.31
CA ALA A 274 3.23 -16.91 14.13
C ALA A 274 3.03 -17.77 12.90
N ARG A 275 3.20 -19.10 13.01
CA ARG A 275 2.98 -20.03 11.90
C ARG A 275 1.57 -19.95 11.33
N ALA A 276 0.55 -20.00 12.19
CA ALA A 276 -0.84 -19.88 11.76
C ALA A 276 -1.11 -18.51 11.11
N ARG A 277 -0.62 -17.43 11.71
CA ARG A 277 -0.80 -16.07 11.19
C ARG A 277 -0.08 -15.86 9.86
N TYR A 278 1.13 -16.37 9.72
CA TYR A 278 1.90 -16.27 8.49
C TYR A 278 1.15 -16.93 7.32
N MET A 279 0.56 -18.11 7.53
CA MET A 279 -0.29 -18.76 6.51
C MET A 279 -1.51 -17.91 6.11
N GLU A 280 -2.18 -17.29 7.09
CA GLU A 280 -3.32 -16.39 6.84
C GLU A 280 -2.89 -15.16 6.04
N LEU A 281 -1.78 -14.53 6.43
CA LEU A 281 -1.26 -13.32 5.81
C LEU A 281 -0.73 -13.56 4.39
N GLN A 282 -0.19 -14.74 4.10
CA GLN A 282 0.24 -15.10 2.74
C GLN A 282 -0.92 -15.05 1.73
N GLN A 283 -2.17 -15.21 2.17
CA GLN A 283 -3.35 -15.11 1.30
C GLN A 283 -3.64 -13.66 0.86
N LEU A 284 -3.05 -12.67 1.54
CA LEU A 284 -3.22 -11.25 1.24
C LEU A 284 -2.23 -10.74 0.17
N HIS A 285 -1.36 -11.62 -0.37
CA HIS A 285 -0.41 -11.31 -1.45
C HIS A 285 0.52 -10.11 -1.16
N VAL A 286 0.81 -9.84 0.11
CA VAL A 286 1.79 -8.85 0.57
C VAL A 286 3.12 -9.54 0.87
N SER A 287 4.25 -8.89 0.54
CA SER A 287 5.58 -9.35 0.95
C SER A 287 5.71 -9.29 2.47
N ILE A 288 6.12 -10.39 3.11
CA ILE A 288 6.23 -10.49 4.58
C ILE A 288 7.69 -10.60 5.00
N THR A 289 8.11 -9.72 5.90
CA THR A 289 9.43 -9.71 6.51
C THR A 289 9.32 -10.09 7.98
N CYS A 290 10.09 -11.08 8.43
CA CYS A 290 10.01 -11.59 9.80
C CYS A 290 11.14 -11.02 10.67
N VAL A 291 10.78 -10.44 11.81
CA VAL A 291 11.74 -9.91 12.81
C VAL A 291 11.59 -10.71 14.11
N LEU A 292 12.66 -11.37 14.50
CA LEU A 292 12.69 -12.21 15.70
C LEU A 292 13.09 -11.38 16.93
N ARG A 293 12.28 -11.43 18.00
CA ARG A 293 12.48 -10.70 19.25
C ARG A 293 12.93 -11.66 20.36
N HIS A 294 14.15 -11.46 20.87
CA HIS A 294 14.75 -12.27 21.94
C HIS A 294 14.61 -11.65 23.33
N ARG A 295 13.79 -12.25 24.19
CA ARG A 295 13.71 -11.88 25.61
C ARG A 295 14.71 -12.68 26.43
N GLY A 296 14.99 -12.25 27.66
CA GLY A 296 16.02 -12.89 28.50
C GLY A 296 15.79 -14.37 28.83
N TRP A 297 14.58 -14.89 28.59
CA TRP A 297 14.19 -16.31 28.77
C TRP A 297 13.82 -16.99 27.45
N SER A 298 14.04 -16.35 26.29
CA SER A 298 13.78 -16.95 24.98
C SER A 298 14.58 -18.24 24.83
N GLY A 299 13.88 -19.30 24.42
CA GLY A 299 14.45 -20.65 24.37
C GLY A 299 14.54 -21.23 22.97
N LEU A 300 14.17 -20.46 21.95
CA LEU A 300 14.26 -20.85 20.54
C LEU A 300 15.31 -20.02 19.82
N ASP A 301 16.18 -20.67 19.06
CA ASP A 301 17.09 -19.99 18.16
C ASP A 301 16.45 -19.68 16.80
N VAL A 302 17.18 -18.96 15.92
CA VAL A 302 16.65 -18.57 14.60
C VAL A 302 16.28 -19.77 13.76
N ALA A 303 17.13 -20.79 13.69
CA ALA A 303 16.94 -21.95 12.82
C ALA A 303 15.69 -22.75 13.22
N GLU A 304 15.49 -22.95 14.53
CA GLU A 304 14.28 -23.58 15.06
C GLU A 304 13.02 -22.77 14.69
N VAL A 305 13.09 -21.44 14.73
CA VAL A 305 11.96 -20.58 14.38
C VAL A 305 11.67 -20.62 12.88
N GLU A 306 12.70 -20.52 12.02
CA GLU A 306 12.56 -20.62 10.57
C GLU A 306 11.96 -21.96 10.15
N GLU A 307 12.40 -23.07 10.79
CA GLU A 307 11.84 -24.40 10.55
C GLU A 307 10.35 -24.47 10.91
N ILE A 308 9.96 -23.95 12.08
CA ILE A 308 8.55 -23.98 12.51
C ILE A 308 7.68 -23.04 11.66
N LEU A 309 8.19 -21.84 11.36
CA LEU A 309 7.49 -20.79 10.63
C LEU A 309 7.35 -21.13 9.13
N GLY A 310 8.37 -21.78 8.56
CA GLY A 310 8.52 -21.98 7.13
C GLY A 310 8.85 -20.70 6.36
N ALA A 311 9.55 -19.77 7.01
CA ALA A 311 9.97 -18.48 6.45
C ALA A 311 11.26 -17.99 7.12
N ASP A 312 12.07 -17.26 6.37
CA ASP A 312 13.36 -16.75 6.82
C ASP A 312 13.19 -15.57 7.80
N ILE A 313 14.10 -15.48 8.77
CA ILE A 313 14.18 -14.35 9.70
C ILE A 313 15.16 -13.31 9.14
N THR A 314 14.66 -12.13 8.82
CA THR A 314 15.45 -11.03 8.25
C THR A 314 16.31 -10.33 9.30
N ALA A 315 15.82 -10.22 10.54
CA ALA A 315 16.53 -9.53 11.60
C ALA A 315 16.19 -10.05 12.99
N GLU A 316 17.15 -9.90 13.91
CA GLU A 316 17.00 -10.24 15.32
C GLU A 316 17.10 -9.00 16.20
N VAL A 317 16.19 -8.87 17.16
CA VAL A 317 16.18 -7.80 18.16
C VAL A 317 16.28 -8.40 19.55
N GLY A 318 17.46 -8.25 20.15
CA GLY A 318 17.73 -8.61 21.54
C GLY A 318 17.13 -7.63 22.55
N SER A 319 17.25 -7.95 23.83
CA SER A 319 16.81 -7.05 24.90
C SER A 319 17.75 -5.87 25.04
N ILE A 320 17.22 -4.66 24.86
CA ILE A 320 18.00 -3.42 24.93
C ILE A 320 17.89 -2.85 26.34
N GLN A 321 19.01 -2.83 27.07
CA GLN A 321 19.03 -2.33 28.43
C GLN A 321 18.57 -0.86 28.49
N ARG A 322 17.76 -0.53 29.49
CA ARG A 322 17.22 0.81 29.76
C ARG A 322 16.29 1.38 28.69
N LEU A 323 16.08 0.74 27.53
CA LEU A 323 15.22 1.28 26.47
C LEU A 323 13.79 1.54 26.99
N ALA A 324 13.16 0.55 27.62
CA ALA A 324 11.81 0.70 28.17
C ALA A 324 11.73 1.85 29.19
N LYS A 325 12.72 1.94 30.11
CA LYS A 325 12.78 3.04 31.08
C LYS A 325 13.01 4.39 30.41
N SER A 326 13.82 4.46 29.37
CA SER A 326 14.10 5.70 28.64
C SER A 326 12.87 6.19 27.90
N VAL A 327 12.19 5.28 27.20
CA VAL A 327 10.93 5.53 26.50
C VAL A 327 9.85 6.02 27.45
N GLU A 328 9.69 5.35 28.60
CA GLU A 328 8.69 5.77 29.61
C GLU A 328 8.92 7.18 30.14
N MET A 329 10.19 7.60 30.26
CA MET A 329 10.54 8.87 30.87
C MET A 329 10.66 10.02 29.86
N HIS A 330 10.97 9.74 28.60
CA HIS A 330 11.35 10.76 27.61
C HIS A 330 10.90 10.44 26.17
N GLY A 331 10.16 9.35 25.94
CA GLY A 331 9.89 8.82 24.60
C GLY A 331 11.12 8.19 23.92
N LEU A 332 10.89 7.65 22.72
CA LEU A 332 11.91 7.11 21.83
C LEU A 332 12.68 8.24 21.13
N THR A 333 13.33 9.08 21.92
CA THR A 333 14.05 10.28 21.47
C THR A 333 15.55 10.01 21.29
N GLY A 334 16.20 10.82 20.44
CA GLY A 334 17.64 10.69 20.15
C GLY A 334 18.00 9.46 19.31
N SER A 335 19.30 9.16 19.20
CA SER A 335 19.79 8.08 18.32
C SER A 335 19.24 6.71 18.73
N LEU A 336 18.79 5.92 17.75
CA LEU A 336 18.34 4.56 18.00
C LEU A 336 19.49 3.67 18.49
N PRO A 337 19.23 2.72 19.42
CA PRO A 337 20.20 1.70 19.78
C PRO A 337 20.63 0.91 18.54
N ARG A 338 21.94 0.61 18.42
CA ARG A 338 22.52 -0.04 17.23
C ARG A 338 21.81 -1.31 16.78
N VAL A 339 21.41 -2.15 17.73
CA VAL A 339 20.68 -3.41 17.43
C VAL A 339 19.35 -3.11 16.74
N LEU A 340 18.63 -2.09 17.21
CA LEU A 340 17.34 -1.69 16.64
C LEU A 340 17.52 -1.02 15.28
N SER A 341 18.50 -0.11 15.14
CA SER A 341 18.79 0.52 13.85
C SER A 341 19.23 -0.50 12.79
N SER A 342 20.11 -1.45 13.14
CA SER A 342 20.54 -2.50 12.21
C SER A 342 19.40 -3.43 11.79
N ALA A 343 18.48 -3.75 12.70
CA ALA A 343 17.29 -4.51 12.34
C ALA A 343 16.37 -3.73 11.39
N CYS A 344 16.17 -2.43 11.62
CA CYS A 344 15.44 -1.57 10.68
C CYS A 344 16.14 -1.48 9.32
N ASP A 345 17.46 -1.36 9.27
CA ASP A 345 18.22 -1.30 8.01
C ASP A 345 18.08 -2.59 7.19
N ALA A 346 18.07 -3.75 7.85
CA ALA A 346 17.81 -5.04 7.19
C ALA A 346 16.39 -5.10 6.59
N VAL A 347 15.37 -4.67 7.34
CA VAL A 347 13.99 -4.57 6.83
C VAL A 347 13.89 -3.59 5.66
N ILE A 348 14.55 -2.44 5.74
CA ILE A 348 14.59 -1.45 4.66
C ILE A 348 15.22 -2.04 3.40
N GLY A 349 16.23 -2.90 3.55
CA GLY A 349 16.86 -3.63 2.44
C GLY A 349 15.88 -4.54 1.70
N GLU A 350 15.03 -5.28 2.43
CA GLU A 350 13.96 -6.10 1.83
C GLU A 350 12.90 -5.23 1.15
N VAL A 351 12.50 -4.12 1.77
CA VAL A 351 11.47 -3.22 1.22
C VAL A 351 11.88 -2.62 -0.13
N ALA A 352 13.19 -2.45 -0.38
CA ALA A 352 13.74 -1.87 -1.58
C ALA A 352 14.11 -2.88 -2.68
N ALA A 353 14.02 -4.19 -2.40
CA ALA A 353 14.43 -5.28 -3.30
C ALA A 353 13.35 -5.64 -4.34
#